data_AF-A0A3R9L639-F1
#
_entry.id   AF-A0A3R9L639-F1
#
_cell.length_a   1.000
_cell.length_b   1.000
_cell.length_c   1.000
_cell.angle_alpha   90.00
_cell.angle_beta   90.00
_cell.angle_gamma   90.00
#
_symmetry.space_group_name_H-M   'P 1'
#
loop_
_entity.id
_entity.type
_entity.pdbx_description
1 polymer ?
#
loop_
_entity_poly.entity_id
_entity_poly.type
_entity_poly.pdbx_seq_one_letter_code
_entity_poly.pdbx_strand_id
1 'polypeptide(L)'
;VAGFTPYSTLDSRTKAFIERLYSLRHQYGFMQGKPGGAIITSAIPKDFEMMPPASDNGINAITYYMMEEGMEAVGSVRILGNNPCVRCRFGDECDMSGIKMMFGPDATKESVGINKFEDQPEAVNAAKELGKNIAEYLKSKE
;
A
#
# COMPACT_ATOMS: atom_id res chain seq x y z
N VAL A 1 -7.31 -5.75 -2.37
CA VAL A 1 -7.40 -4.28 -2.64
C VAL A 1 -6.00 -3.72 -2.68
N ALA A 2 -5.71 -2.80 -3.60
CA ALA A 2 -4.40 -2.18 -3.73
C ALA A 2 -4.53 -0.66 -3.70
N GLY A 3 -3.51 0.04 -3.21
CA GLY A 3 -3.47 1.50 -3.15
C GLY A 3 -2.08 2.04 -2.89
N PHE A 4 -1.97 3.35 -2.73
CA PHE A 4 -0.75 4.03 -2.32
C PHE A 4 -1.02 5.03 -1.20
N THR A 5 0.03 5.63 -0.65
CA THR A 5 -0.07 6.35 0.64
C THR A 5 0.33 7.83 0.60
N PRO A 6 -0.40 8.70 -0.12
CA PRO A 6 -0.16 10.13 -0.06
C PRO A 6 -0.47 10.64 1.36
N TYR A 7 0.38 11.51 1.89
CA TYR A 7 0.26 12.01 3.27
C TYR A 7 0.11 10.89 4.32
N SER A 8 0.79 9.77 4.09
CA SER A 8 0.84 8.61 5.01
C SER A 8 -0.51 7.96 5.33
N THR A 9 -1.51 8.12 4.45
CA THR A 9 -2.82 7.47 4.54
C THR A 9 -3.22 6.90 3.19
N LEU A 10 -4.17 5.96 3.16
CA LEU A 10 -4.67 5.37 1.92
C LEU A 10 -5.15 6.44 0.95
N ASP A 11 -4.77 6.32 -0.33
CA ASP A 11 -5.18 7.24 -1.36
C ASP A 11 -6.72 7.36 -1.44
N SER A 12 -7.19 8.57 -1.70
CA SER A 12 -8.62 8.89 -1.66
C SER A 12 -9.44 8.13 -2.69
N ARG A 13 -8.85 7.68 -3.81
CA ARG A 13 -9.58 6.92 -4.84
C ARG A 13 -9.89 5.52 -4.33
N THR A 14 -8.88 4.85 -3.78
CA THR A 14 -9.05 3.53 -3.16
C THR A 14 -9.97 3.62 -1.96
N LYS A 15 -9.81 4.63 -1.10
CA LYS A 15 -10.66 4.84 0.08
C LYS A 15 -12.12 5.10 -0.30
N ALA A 16 -12.37 6.00 -1.25
CA ALA A 16 -13.72 6.28 -1.73
C ALA A 16 -14.35 5.04 -2.40
N PHE A 17 -13.57 4.24 -3.12
CA PHE A 17 -14.07 3.01 -3.72
C PHE A 17 -14.57 2.03 -2.66
N ILE A 18 -13.75 1.69 -1.66
CA ILE A 18 -14.13 0.72 -0.63
C ILE A 18 -15.25 1.21 0.29
N GLU A 19 -15.33 2.53 0.56
CA GLU A 19 -16.44 3.11 1.34
C GLU A 19 -17.79 3.05 0.62
N ARG A 20 -17.78 3.11 -0.72
CA ARG A 20 -19.02 2.97 -1.51
C ARG A 20 -19.54 1.54 -1.56
N LEU A 21 -18.77 0.56 -1.09
CA LEU A 21 -19.20 -0.83 -0.97
C LEU A 21 -19.97 -1.11 0.33
N TYR A 22 -20.15 -0.11 1.20
CA TYR A 22 -20.84 -0.27 2.49
C TYR A 22 -22.27 -0.83 2.37
N SER A 23 -22.94 -0.62 1.23
CA SER A 23 -24.26 -1.22 0.96
C SER A 23 -24.23 -2.74 0.84
N LEU A 24 -23.07 -3.36 0.59
CA LEU A 24 -22.92 -4.81 0.49
C LEU A 24 -23.00 -5.51 1.85
N ARG A 25 -22.73 -4.78 2.93
CA ARG A 25 -22.72 -5.29 4.30
C ARG A 25 -24.12 -5.52 4.86
N HIS A 26 -25.01 -4.54 4.68
CA HIS A 26 -26.29 -4.52 5.39
C HIS A 26 -27.21 -5.66 4.94
N GLN A 27 -27.81 -6.34 5.92
CA GLN A 27 -28.74 -7.48 5.81
C GLN A 27 -28.17 -8.77 5.19
N TYR A 28 -27.26 -8.68 4.22
CA TYR A 28 -26.80 -9.82 3.45
C TYR A 28 -25.35 -10.22 3.71
N GLY A 29 -24.49 -9.28 4.10
CA GLY A 29 -23.06 -9.55 4.31
C GLY A 29 -22.40 -10.16 3.07
N PHE A 30 -22.59 -9.59 1.88
CA PHE A 30 -22.16 -10.24 0.63
C PHE A 30 -20.65 -10.52 0.54
N MET A 31 -19.86 -9.81 1.33
CA MET A 31 -18.42 -9.97 1.41
C MET A 31 -17.98 -10.95 2.51
N GLN A 32 -18.91 -11.36 3.39
CA GLN A 32 -18.61 -12.20 4.54
C GLN A 32 -17.98 -13.54 4.13
N GLY A 33 -16.91 -13.92 4.82
CA GLY A 33 -16.18 -15.16 4.59
C GLY A 33 -15.38 -15.21 3.29
N LYS A 34 -15.34 -14.14 2.48
CA LYS A 34 -14.46 -14.08 1.30
C LYS A 34 -13.02 -13.74 1.73
N PRO A 35 -11.99 -14.36 1.14
CA PRO A 35 -10.61 -13.97 1.40
C PRO A 35 -10.29 -12.63 0.73
N GLY A 36 -9.42 -11.85 1.36
CA GLY A 36 -8.91 -10.59 0.86
C GLY A 36 -7.45 -10.36 1.24
N GLY A 37 -6.77 -9.49 0.49
CA GLY A 37 -5.42 -9.04 0.80
C GLY A 37 -5.22 -7.57 0.50
N ALA A 38 -4.29 -6.94 1.22
CA ALA A 38 -3.93 -5.54 1.07
C ALA A 38 -2.57 -5.39 0.36
N ILE A 39 -2.49 -4.57 -0.69
CA ILE A 39 -1.24 -4.27 -1.38
C ILE A 39 -1.01 -2.76 -1.34
N ILE A 40 0.07 -2.30 -0.73
CA ILE A 40 0.35 -0.88 -0.57
C ILE A 40 1.72 -0.52 -1.12
N THR A 41 1.71 0.49 -1.99
CA THR A 41 2.93 1.17 -2.42
C THR A 41 3.14 2.44 -1.58
N SER A 42 4.33 2.59 -0.99
CA SER A 42 4.71 3.77 -0.21
C SER A 42 6.05 4.30 -0.69
N ALA A 43 6.18 5.62 -0.83
CA ALA A 43 7.49 6.23 -1.08
C ALA A 43 8.39 6.17 0.16
N ILE A 44 7.80 6.08 1.36
CA ILE A 44 8.48 6.04 2.66
C ILE A 44 8.85 4.58 2.97
N PRO A 45 10.14 4.27 3.22
CA PRO A 45 10.57 2.96 3.69
C PRO A 45 9.87 2.56 4.99
N LYS A 46 9.63 1.27 5.20
CA LYS A 46 8.88 0.77 6.35
C LYS A 46 9.46 1.23 7.69
N ASP A 47 10.78 1.15 7.83
CA ASP A 47 11.49 1.41 9.08
C ASP A 47 12.07 2.84 9.13
N PHE A 48 11.45 3.80 8.43
CA PHE A 48 11.90 5.19 8.39
C PHE A 48 11.28 6.00 9.55
N GLU A 49 11.95 6.00 10.71
CA GLU A 49 11.45 6.54 11.98
C GLU A 49 11.01 8.02 11.94
N MET A 50 11.61 8.82 11.05
CA MET A 50 11.31 10.26 10.92
C MET A 50 9.98 10.55 10.21
N MET A 51 9.29 9.51 9.71
CA MET A 51 8.00 9.65 9.02
C MET A 51 6.95 8.72 9.63
N PRO A 52 5.66 9.03 9.45
CA PRO A 52 4.60 8.12 9.86
C PRO A 52 4.72 6.78 9.12
N PRO A 53 4.25 5.67 9.70
CA PRO A 53 4.31 4.33 9.12
C PRO A 53 3.31 4.19 7.96
N ALA A 54 3.59 4.87 6.85
CA ALA A 54 2.65 5.10 5.76
C ALA A 54 2.12 3.79 5.15
N SER A 55 3.01 2.83 4.90
CA SER A 55 2.62 1.53 4.34
C SER A 55 1.69 0.76 5.27
N ASP A 56 1.95 0.79 6.57
CA ASP A 56 1.11 0.14 7.59
C ASP A 56 -0.25 0.83 7.73
N ASN A 57 -0.30 2.16 7.70
CA ASN A 57 -1.55 2.90 7.70
C ASN A 57 -2.44 2.53 6.51
N GLY A 58 -1.86 2.43 5.31
CA GLY A 58 -2.58 1.98 4.12
C GLY A 58 -3.08 0.54 4.23
N ILE A 59 -2.23 -0.37 4.74
CA ILE A 59 -2.59 -1.78 4.94
C ILE A 59 -3.73 -1.88 5.95
N ASN A 60 -3.61 -1.20 7.08
CA ASN A 60 -4.62 -1.20 8.14
C ASN A 60 -5.95 -0.63 7.63
N ALA A 61 -5.96 0.45 6.86
CA ALA A 61 -7.19 0.99 6.28
C ALA A 61 -7.94 -0.04 5.40
N ILE A 62 -7.21 -0.83 4.61
CA ILE A 62 -7.78 -1.90 3.78
C ILE A 62 -8.22 -3.09 4.64
N THR A 63 -7.40 -3.50 5.61
CA THR A 63 -7.71 -4.63 6.50
C THR A 63 -8.89 -4.31 7.41
N TYR A 64 -9.07 -3.07 7.87
CA TYR A 64 -10.25 -2.65 8.62
C TYR A 64 -11.51 -2.68 7.77
N TYR A 65 -11.43 -2.26 6.50
CA TYR A 65 -12.54 -2.49 5.56
C TYR A 65 -12.89 -3.97 5.45
N MET A 66 -11.90 -4.86 5.28
CA MET A 66 -12.12 -6.31 5.23
C MET A 66 -12.79 -6.84 6.50
N MET A 67 -12.29 -6.42 7.67
CA MET A 67 -12.85 -6.78 8.97
C MET A 67 -14.31 -6.33 9.11
N GLU A 68 -14.62 -5.09 8.74
CA GLU A 68 -15.99 -4.55 8.83
C GLU A 68 -16.97 -5.21 7.86
N GLU A 69 -16.49 -5.63 6.69
CA GLU A 69 -17.25 -6.39 5.69
C GLU A 69 -17.32 -7.91 5.99
N GLY A 70 -16.71 -8.37 7.08
CA GLY A 70 -16.67 -9.79 7.47
C GLY A 70 -15.80 -10.67 6.57
N MET A 71 -14.88 -10.08 5.82
CA MET A 71 -13.90 -10.77 4.99
C MET A 71 -12.75 -11.33 5.84
N GLU A 72 -12.06 -12.34 5.30
CA GLU A 72 -10.83 -12.86 5.91
C GLU A 72 -9.59 -12.23 5.27
N ALA A 73 -8.83 -11.45 6.03
CA ALA A 73 -7.57 -10.87 5.57
C ALA A 73 -6.45 -11.93 5.61
N VAL A 74 -6.09 -12.47 4.43
CA VAL A 74 -5.15 -13.60 4.30
C VAL A 74 -3.70 -13.17 4.01
N GLY A 75 -3.43 -11.88 4.01
CA GLY A 75 -2.06 -11.36 3.88
C GLY A 75 -1.99 -9.90 3.41
N SER A 76 -0.78 -9.37 3.37
CA SER A 76 -0.50 -8.04 2.83
C SER A 76 0.85 -7.97 2.13
N VAL A 77 0.98 -7.01 1.22
CA VAL A 77 2.21 -6.75 0.46
C VAL A 77 2.58 -5.27 0.63
N ARG A 78 3.83 -5.03 1.00
CA ARG A 78 4.43 -3.69 1.02
C ARG A 78 5.36 -3.57 -0.18
N ILE A 79 5.21 -2.47 -0.93
CA ILE A 79 6.06 -2.14 -2.06
C ILE A 79 6.71 -0.80 -1.77
N LEU A 80 8.04 -0.73 -1.83
CA LEU A 80 8.76 0.53 -1.82
C LEU A 80 8.58 1.18 -3.19
N GLY A 81 7.80 2.26 -3.21
CA GLY A 81 7.54 3.07 -4.36
C GLY A 81 8.59 4.16 -4.56
N ASN A 82 8.22 5.14 -5.38
CA ASN A 82 9.08 6.27 -5.71
C ASN A 82 8.48 7.54 -5.13
N ASN A 83 9.34 8.43 -4.62
CA ASN A 83 8.92 9.78 -4.30
C ASN A 83 8.56 10.51 -5.62
N PRO A 84 7.36 11.12 -5.77
CA PRO A 84 6.97 11.79 -7.01
C PRO A 84 7.94 12.88 -7.48
N CYS A 85 8.72 13.46 -6.57
CA CYS A 85 9.75 14.45 -6.90
C CYS A 85 10.80 13.93 -7.90
N VAL A 86 11.03 12.61 -8.00
CA VAL A 86 11.97 12.02 -8.98
C VAL A 86 11.59 12.30 -10.44
N ARG A 87 10.30 12.54 -10.72
CA ARG A 87 9.79 12.91 -12.05
C ARG A 87 9.48 14.40 -12.17
N CYS A 88 9.57 15.16 -11.09
CA CYS A 88 9.31 16.60 -11.12
C CYS A 88 10.44 17.33 -11.84
N ARG A 89 10.08 18.27 -12.73
CA ARG A 89 11.05 19.12 -13.42
C ARG A 89 11.92 19.91 -12.44
N PHE A 90 11.36 20.31 -11.30
CA PHE A 90 11.99 21.14 -10.28
C PHE A 90 12.48 20.34 -9.06
N GLY A 91 12.56 19.00 -9.14
CA GLY A 91 12.80 18.15 -7.97
C GLY A 91 14.09 18.45 -7.19
N ASP A 92 15.16 18.88 -7.87
CA ASP A 92 16.46 19.17 -7.26
C ASP A 92 16.54 20.59 -6.66
N GLU A 93 15.79 21.53 -7.23
CA GLU A 93 15.79 22.95 -6.84
C GLU A 93 14.67 23.29 -5.85
N CYS A 94 13.67 22.40 -5.69
CA CYS A 94 12.53 22.63 -4.82
C CYS A 94 12.90 22.46 -3.34
N ASP A 95 12.72 23.51 -2.55
CA ASP A 95 12.93 23.48 -1.09
C ASP A 95 11.96 22.53 -0.38
N MET A 96 10.78 22.31 -0.97
CA MET A 96 9.76 21.39 -0.47
C MET A 96 9.91 19.96 -1.04
N SER A 97 11.06 19.64 -1.61
CA SER A 97 11.30 18.32 -2.23
C SER A 97 11.24 17.22 -1.18
N GLY A 98 10.35 16.24 -1.39
CA GLY A 98 10.28 15.06 -0.55
C GLY A 98 11.56 14.21 -0.62
N ILE A 99 12.37 14.35 -1.68
CA ILE A 99 13.70 13.73 -1.76
C ILE A 99 14.63 14.33 -0.70
N LYS A 100 14.69 15.66 -0.62
CA LYS A 100 15.53 16.35 0.37
C LYS A 100 15.05 16.10 1.80
N MET A 101 13.73 16.08 1.99
CA MET A 101 13.12 15.76 3.28
C MET A 101 13.52 14.36 3.78
N MET A 102 13.63 13.38 2.89
CA MET A 102 13.87 11.98 3.24
C MET A 102 15.36 11.60 3.27
N PHE A 103 16.18 12.21 2.41
CA PHE A 103 17.57 11.79 2.19
C PHE A 103 18.59 12.90 2.47
N GLY A 104 18.15 14.06 2.97
CA GLY A 104 19.01 15.20 3.32
C GLY A 104 19.06 16.30 2.27
N PRO A 105 19.55 17.51 2.61
CA PRO A 105 19.46 18.70 1.76
C PRO A 105 20.18 18.58 0.41
N ASP A 106 21.23 17.75 0.35
CA ASP A 106 22.04 17.53 -0.85
C ASP A 106 21.49 16.43 -1.78
N ALA A 107 20.40 15.77 -1.39
CA ALA A 107 19.82 14.69 -2.18
C ALA A 107 19.21 15.21 -3.49
N THR A 108 19.53 14.54 -4.58
CA THR A 108 19.05 14.82 -5.94
C THR A 108 18.21 13.67 -6.48
N LYS A 109 17.45 13.92 -7.54
CA LYS A 109 16.72 12.89 -8.30
C LYS A 109 17.62 11.74 -8.75
N GLU A 110 18.85 12.03 -9.14
CA GLU A 110 19.82 11.02 -9.55
C GLU A 110 20.31 10.18 -8.36
N SER A 111 20.60 10.81 -7.22
CA SER A 111 21.12 10.13 -6.04
C SER A 111 20.16 9.11 -5.42
N VAL A 112 18.84 9.34 -5.52
CA VAL A 112 17.82 8.45 -4.93
C VAL A 112 17.36 7.33 -5.88
N GLY A 113 17.59 7.50 -7.19
CA GLY A 113 17.20 6.52 -8.19
C GLY A 113 15.69 6.26 -8.31
N ILE A 114 15.35 5.13 -8.95
CA ILE A 114 13.98 4.68 -9.17
C ILE A 114 13.86 3.22 -8.70
N ASN A 115 12.97 2.99 -7.75
CA ASN A 115 12.55 1.67 -7.32
C ASN A 115 11.63 1.04 -8.36
N LYS A 116 11.91 -0.22 -8.71
CA LYS A 116 11.04 -1.08 -9.52
C LYS A 116 10.53 -2.22 -8.66
N PHE A 117 9.32 -2.70 -8.93
CA PHE A 117 8.72 -3.77 -8.14
C PHE A 117 9.47 -5.09 -8.35
N GLU A 118 9.89 -5.36 -9.59
CA GLU A 118 10.57 -6.57 -10.01
C GLU A 118 11.92 -6.76 -9.32
N ASP A 119 12.55 -5.66 -8.92
CA ASP A 119 13.84 -5.62 -8.25
C ASP A 119 13.71 -5.72 -6.71
N GLN A 120 12.50 -5.87 -6.17
CA GLN A 120 12.21 -5.99 -4.74
C GLN A 120 11.82 -7.44 -4.37
N PRO A 121 12.78 -8.35 -4.11
CA PRO A 121 12.50 -9.77 -3.93
C PRO A 121 11.53 -10.05 -2.77
N GLU A 122 11.60 -9.28 -1.69
CA GLU A 122 10.66 -9.41 -0.56
C GLU A 122 9.22 -9.08 -0.97
N ALA A 123 9.00 -7.98 -1.70
CA ALA A 123 7.69 -7.59 -2.18
C ALA A 123 7.14 -8.59 -3.22
N VAL A 124 7.99 -9.08 -4.12
CA VAL A 124 7.65 -10.10 -5.12
C VAL A 124 7.25 -11.41 -4.43
N ASN A 125 8.01 -11.85 -3.43
CA ASN A 125 7.71 -13.06 -2.68
C ASN A 125 6.42 -12.90 -1.86
N ALA A 126 6.22 -11.76 -1.19
CA ALA A 126 4.98 -11.47 -0.46
C ALA A 126 3.75 -11.46 -1.39
N ALA A 127 3.88 -10.96 -2.62
CA ALA A 127 2.79 -10.98 -3.60
C ALA A 127 2.46 -12.42 -4.06
N LYS A 128 3.47 -13.26 -4.27
CA LYS A 128 3.29 -14.68 -4.59
C LYS A 128 2.62 -15.43 -3.43
N GLU A 129 3.11 -15.22 -2.21
CA GLU A 129 2.56 -15.79 -0.97
C GLU A 129 1.10 -15.37 -0.78
N LEU A 130 0.77 -14.08 -0.96
CA LEU A 130 -0.61 -13.62 -0.90
C LEU A 130 -1.52 -14.35 -1.90
N GLY A 131 -1.05 -14.54 -3.14
CA GLY A 131 -1.78 -15.31 -4.14
C GLY A 131 -2.02 -16.77 -3.74
N LYS A 132 -1.01 -17.43 -3.16
CA LYS A 132 -1.15 -18.79 -2.62
C LYS A 132 -2.14 -18.84 -1.46
N ASN A 133 -2.03 -17.92 -0.49
CA ASN A 133 -2.92 -17.87 0.67
C ASN A 133 -4.38 -17.70 0.26
N ILE A 134 -4.67 -16.87 -0.75
CA ILE A 134 -6.02 -16.74 -1.32
C ILE A 134 -6.48 -18.07 -1.90
N ALA A 135 -5.65 -18.73 -2.71
CA ALA A 135 -6.01 -20.01 -3.33
C ALA A 135 -6.21 -21.13 -2.30
N GLU A 136 -5.36 -21.21 -1.29
CA GLU A 136 -5.46 -22.17 -0.18
C GLU A 136 -6.70 -21.92 0.67
N TYR A 137 -7.00 -20.65 0.98
CA TYR A 137 -8.23 -20.28 1.67
C TYR A 137 -9.45 -20.75 0.90
N LEU A 138 -9.54 -20.49 -0.41
CA LEU A 138 -10.68 -20.91 -1.24
C LEU A 138 -10.83 -22.43 -1.25
N LYS A 139 -9.74 -23.19 -1.40
CA LYS A 139 -9.75 -24.66 -1.34
C LYS A 139 -10.16 -25.20 0.02
N SER A 140 -9.88 -24.49 1.11
CA SER A 140 -10.27 -24.91 2.46
C SER A 140 -11.78 -24.79 2.74
N LYS A 141 -12.53 -24.18 1.82
CA LYS A 141 -13.99 -23.99 1.91
C LYS A 141 -14.79 -24.93 1.01
N GLU A 142 -14.11 -25.74 0.20
CA GLU A 142 -14.70 -26.86 -0.57
C GLU A 142 -14.86 -28.09 0.33
#